data_AF-M1ZTV2-F1
#
_entry.id   AF-M1ZTV2-F1
#
_cell.length_a   1.000
_cell.length_b   1.000
_cell.length_c   1.000
_cell.angle_alpha   90.00
_cell.angle_beta   90.00
_cell.angle_gamma   90.00
#
_symmetry.space_group_name_H-M   'P 1'
#
loop_
_entity.id
_entity.type
_entity.pdbx_description
1 polymer ?
#
loop_
_entity_poly.entity_id
_entity_poly.type
_entity_poly.pdbx_seq_one_letter_code
_entity_poly.pdbx_strand_id
1 'polypeptide(L)'
;NSQYLPLASYTIVKEVSMDKWDEKIQRMKSFYSNMKKNHPWLTTADDYVLAAVLATSDLDIEKTSEEMEICYKLLNEKAFVKGNSLQSLSQILALGEEDAENKCSRAVSLYNELKSEKCKLRYDGLASLGVLTLIASNDIKIVEEVKEVYKYIKEKDGYGIFSIEKSHIVMLAISLVADSYIERIQKGLIDITLANSINAIVIAQQQAAIAAACAASAAAASSASS
;
A
#
# COMPACT_ATOMS: atom_id res chain seq x y z
N ASN A 1 19.48 11.62 -7.60
CA ASN A 1 18.33 11.10 -8.36
C ASN A 1 17.69 9.97 -7.58
N SER A 2 16.42 10.12 -7.21
CA SER A 2 15.65 9.07 -6.54
C SER A 2 15.06 8.12 -7.59
N GLN A 3 15.16 6.81 -7.35
CA GLN A 3 14.56 5.77 -8.20
C GLN A 3 13.01 5.78 -8.18
N TYR A 4 12.40 6.49 -7.23
CA TYR A 4 10.93 6.58 -7.08
C TYR A 4 10.29 7.72 -7.88
N LEU A 5 11.09 8.72 -8.32
CA LEU A 5 10.57 9.85 -9.10
C LEU A 5 10.00 9.44 -10.47
N PRO A 6 10.61 8.51 -11.24
CA PRO A 6 9.99 8.00 -12.47
C PRO A 6 8.61 7.38 -12.21
N LEU A 7 8.44 6.65 -11.11
CA LEU A 7 7.17 6.02 -10.77
C LEU A 7 6.12 7.04 -10.34
N ALA A 8 6.49 8.00 -9.48
CA ALA A 8 5.63 9.12 -9.12
C ALA A 8 5.17 9.92 -10.37
N SER A 9 6.09 10.13 -11.32
CA SER A 9 5.79 10.79 -12.59
C SER A 9 4.82 9.97 -13.44
N TYR A 10 5.04 8.66 -13.55
CA TYR A 10 4.14 7.74 -14.26
C TYR A 10 2.73 7.75 -13.66
N THR A 11 2.60 7.75 -12.33
CA THR A 11 1.31 7.88 -11.65
C THR A 11 0.58 9.16 -12.08
N ILE A 12 1.23 10.32 -12.05
CA ILE A 12 0.60 11.58 -12.45
C ILE A 12 0.18 11.54 -13.93
N VAL A 13 1.09 11.13 -14.82
CA VAL A 13 0.85 11.14 -16.27
C VAL A 13 -0.28 10.17 -16.69
N LYS A 14 -0.43 9.05 -15.98
CA LYS A 14 -1.47 8.06 -16.27
C LYS A 14 -2.86 8.55 -15.86
N GLU A 15 -2.94 9.35 -14.80
CA GLU A 15 -4.21 9.73 -14.17
C GLU A 15 -4.73 11.10 -14.60
N VAL A 16 -3.85 12.01 -15.03
CA VAL A 16 -4.25 13.37 -15.39
C VAL A 16 -3.70 13.82 -16.75
N SER A 17 -4.50 14.63 -17.44
CA SER A 17 -4.13 15.27 -18.69
C SER A 17 -2.97 16.26 -18.50
N MET A 18 -2.22 16.49 -19.58
CA MET A 18 -0.97 17.26 -19.57
C MET A 18 -1.11 18.69 -19.03
N ASP A 19 -2.26 19.32 -19.25
CA ASP A 19 -2.59 20.65 -18.76
C ASP A 19 -2.63 20.75 -17.24
N LYS A 20 -2.83 19.63 -16.52
CA LYS A 20 -2.88 19.59 -15.05
C LYS A 20 -1.58 19.15 -14.40
N TRP A 21 -0.55 18.78 -15.15
CA TRP A 21 0.68 18.21 -14.58
C TRP A 21 1.36 19.14 -13.59
N ASP A 22 1.50 20.42 -13.91
CA ASP A 22 2.15 21.40 -13.02
C ASP A 22 1.37 21.55 -11.70
N GLU A 23 0.04 21.63 -11.77
CA GLU A 23 -0.82 21.67 -10.58
C GLU A 23 -0.62 20.43 -9.70
N LYS A 24 -0.66 19.24 -10.30
CA LYS A 24 -0.51 17.97 -9.58
C LYS A 24 0.90 17.81 -9.01
N ILE A 25 1.94 18.29 -9.68
CA ILE A 25 3.31 18.30 -9.15
C ILE A 25 3.41 19.22 -7.92
N GLN A 26 2.75 20.39 -7.92
CA GLN A 26 2.72 21.26 -6.73
C GLN A 26 1.93 20.62 -5.59
N ARG A 27 0.76 20.03 -5.87
CA ARG A 27 -0.01 19.28 -4.86
C ARG A 27 0.81 18.13 -4.25
N MET A 28 1.55 17.38 -5.07
CA MET A 28 2.46 16.32 -4.60
C MET A 28 3.52 16.86 -3.66
N LYS A 29 4.14 18.00 -4.00
CA LYS A 29 5.13 18.65 -3.11
C LYS A 29 4.49 19.05 -1.78
N SER A 30 3.30 19.62 -1.78
CA SER A 30 2.59 20.00 -0.56
C SER A 30 2.29 18.80 0.34
N PHE A 31 1.76 17.71 -0.22
CA PHE A 31 1.54 16.46 0.52
C PHE A 31 2.85 15.92 1.12
N TYR A 32 3.91 15.81 0.31
CA TYR A 32 5.21 15.33 0.78
C TYR A 32 5.80 16.23 1.87
N SER A 33 5.68 17.55 1.73
CA SER A 33 6.13 18.51 2.74
C SER A 33 5.37 18.35 4.06
N ASN A 34 4.07 18.12 4.03
CA ASN A 34 3.27 17.85 5.24
C ASN A 34 3.69 16.55 5.91
N MET A 35 3.86 15.45 5.15
CA MET A 35 4.38 14.19 5.69
C MET A 35 5.75 14.39 6.33
N LYS A 36 6.66 15.07 5.65
CA LYS A 36 8.03 15.32 6.14
C LYS A 36 8.05 16.20 7.39
N LYS A 37 7.13 17.15 7.51
CA LYS A 37 6.96 18.00 8.69
C LYS A 37 6.55 17.19 9.92
N ASN A 38 5.59 16.27 9.75
CA ASN A 38 5.07 15.47 10.87
C ASN A 38 5.97 14.27 11.21
N HIS A 39 6.60 13.67 10.21
CA HIS A 39 7.47 12.52 10.35
C HIS A 39 8.83 12.72 9.64
N PRO A 40 9.72 13.58 10.17
CA PRO A 40 10.98 13.93 9.50
C PRO A 40 11.92 12.75 9.23
N TRP A 41 11.92 11.76 10.13
CA TRP A 41 12.82 10.61 10.05
C TRP A 41 12.23 9.43 9.28
N LEU A 42 10.91 9.35 9.17
CA LEU A 42 10.23 8.26 8.50
C LEU A 42 9.95 8.58 7.03
N THR A 43 9.66 9.85 6.72
CA THR A 43 9.33 10.25 5.35
C THR A 43 10.59 10.29 4.49
N THR A 44 10.71 9.40 3.51
CA THR A 44 11.86 9.32 2.61
C THR A 44 11.45 9.36 1.14
N ALA A 45 12.36 9.06 0.23
CA ALA A 45 12.12 9.19 -1.20
C ALA A 45 11.10 8.17 -1.75
N ASP A 46 10.80 7.11 -1.00
CA ASP A 46 9.75 6.13 -1.29
C ASP A 46 8.34 6.75 -1.20
N ASP A 47 8.12 7.71 -0.30
CA ASP A 47 6.84 8.42 -0.14
C ASP A 47 6.45 9.28 -1.35
N TYR A 48 7.34 9.50 -2.31
CA TYR A 48 7.00 10.25 -3.53
C TYR A 48 5.85 9.61 -4.32
N VAL A 49 5.77 8.27 -4.33
CA VAL A 49 4.71 7.57 -5.04
C VAL A 49 3.36 7.83 -4.40
N LEU A 50 3.29 7.78 -3.06
CA LEU A 50 2.07 8.02 -2.34
C LEU A 50 1.66 9.50 -2.36
N ALA A 51 2.63 10.41 -2.29
CA ALA A 51 2.39 11.83 -2.49
C ALA A 51 1.83 12.13 -3.89
N ALA A 52 2.30 11.43 -4.93
CA ALA A 52 1.77 11.57 -6.30
C ALA A 52 0.32 11.07 -6.39
N VAL A 53 0.06 9.90 -5.80
CA VAL A 53 -1.29 9.34 -5.64
C VAL A 53 -2.25 10.33 -4.98
N LEU A 54 -1.87 10.88 -3.82
CA LEU A 54 -2.68 11.87 -3.10
C LEU A 54 -2.89 13.13 -3.94
N ALA A 55 -1.86 13.58 -4.65
CA ALA A 55 -1.95 14.76 -5.50
C ALA A 55 -2.97 14.60 -6.62
N THR A 56 -3.03 13.41 -7.25
CA THR A 56 -3.97 13.09 -8.33
C THR A 56 -5.42 13.05 -7.86
N SER A 57 -5.67 12.91 -6.55
CA SER A 57 -7.01 13.04 -5.97
C SER A 57 -7.49 14.48 -5.83
N ASP A 58 -8.80 14.61 -5.65
CA ASP A 58 -9.47 15.86 -5.31
C ASP A 58 -9.56 16.09 -3.78
N LEU A 59 -8.83 15.29 -2.99
CA LEU A 59 -8.77 15.43 -1.54
C LEU A 59 -8.13 16.76 -1.12
N ASP A 60 -8.63 17.32 -0.02
CA ASP A 60 -8.06 18.51 0.60
C ASP A 60 -6.73 18.18 1.28
N ILE A 61 -5.69 18.99 1.04
CA ILE A 61 -4.32 18.67 1.45
C ILE A 61 -4.21 18.67 2.98
N GLU A 62 -4.68 19.73 3.61
CA GLU A 62 -4.60 19.95 5.04
C GLU A 62 -5.44 18.93 5.81
N LYS A 63 -6.71 18.76 5.43
CA LYS A 63 -7.62 17.80 6.07
C LYS A 63 -7.11 16.37 5.93
N THR A 64 -6.62 15.99 4.75
CA THR A 64 -6.08 14.65 4.54
C THR A 64 -4.80 14.44 5.32
N SER A 65 -3.91 15.45 5.38
CA SER A 65 -2.70 15.38 6.19
C SER A 65 -3.01 15.23 7.68
N GLU A 66 -4.05 15.90 8.18
CA GLU A 66 -4.53 15.74 9.56
C GLU A 66 -5.10 14.33 9.81
N GLU A 67 -5.91 13.82 8.88
CA GLU A 67 -6.49 12.47 8.93
C GLU A 67 -5.39 11.39 8.99
N MET A 68 -4.28 11.56 8.25
CA MET A 68 -3.11 10.67 8.31
C MET A 68 -2.50 10.60 9.71
N GLU A 69 -2.39 11.73 10.40
CA GLU A 69 -1.84 11.80 11.76
C GLU A 69 -2.78 11.19 12.79
N ILE A 70 -4.09 11.42 12.64
CA ILE A 70 -5.11 10.80 13.49
C ILE A 70 -5.02 9.27 13.34
N CYS A 71 -5.03 8.77 12.11
CA CYS A 71 -4.90 7.34 11.83
C CYS A 71 -3.59 6.78 12.40
N TYR A 72 -2.46 7.47 12.22
CA TYR A 72 -1.16 7.04 12.73
C TYR A 72 -1.15 6.85 14.25
N LYS A 73 -1.72 7.81 14.98
CA LYS A 73 -1.84 7.75 16.45
C LYS A 73 -2.75 6.61 16.90
N LEU A 74 -3.96 6.52 16.34
CA LEU A 74 -4.93 5.48 16.69
C LEU A 74 -4.39 4.08 16.44
N LEU A 75 -3.78 3.86 15.27
CA LEU A 75 -3.16 2.58 14.93
C LEU A 75 -1.99 2.23 15.88
N ASN A 76 -1.21 3.23 16.30
CA ASN A 76 -0.13 3.02 17.26
C ASN A 76 -0.65 2.60 18.62
N GLU A 77 -1.71 3.26 19.10
CA GLU A 77 -2.33 2.98 20.39
C GLU A 77 -3.00 1.60 20.42
N LYS A 78 -3.61 1.20 19.29
CA LYS A 78 -4.38 -0.05 19.20
C LYS A 78 -3.50 -1.30 19.01
N ALA A 79 -2.55 -1.28 18.08
CA ALA A 79 -1.92 -2.54 17.65
C ALA A 79 -0.50 -2.47 17.07
N PHE A 80 -0.09 -1.34 16.49
CA PHE A 80 1.10 -1.29 15.63
C PHE A 80 2.23 -0.44 16.23
N VAL A 81 3.48 -0.83 15.99
CA VAL A 81 4.66 -0.09 16.46
C VAL A 81 4.96 1.09 15.54
N LYS A 82 5.39 2.22 16.11
CA LYS A 82 5.83 3.40 15.34
C LYS A 82 6.94 3.04 14.35
N GLY A 83 6.81 3.52 13.12
CA GLY A 83 7.78 3.28 12.05
C GLY A 83 7.18 3.51 10.66
N ASN A 84 8.01 3.35 9.62
CA ASN A 84 7.63 3.61 8.23
C ASN A 84 6.40 2.80 7.81
N SER A 85 6.36 1.51 8.14
CA SER A 85 5.21 0.64 7.85
C SER A 85 3.88 1.13 8.44
N LEU A 86 3.92 1.70 9.65
CA LEU A 86 2.73 2.26 10.29
C LEU A 86 2.30 3.55 9.58
N GLN A 87 3.27 4.38 9.18
CA GLN A 87 3.02 5.58 8.40
C GLN A 87 2.38 5.23 7.05
N SER A 88 2.89 4.23 6.33
CA SER A 88 2.30 3.81 5.06
C SER A 88 0.85 3.33 5.23
N LEU A 89 0.56 2.58 6.30
CA LEU A 89 -0.82 2.16 6.60
C LEU A 89 -1.73 3.35 6.89
N SER A 90 -1.30 4.31 7.72
CA SER A 90 -2.10 5.47 8.07
C SER A 90 -2.37 6.37 6.86
N GLN A 91 -1.37 6.56 6.00
CA GLN A 91 -1.51 7.34 4.78
C GLN A 91 -2.50 6.72 3.79
N ILE A 92 -2.53 5.39 3.68
CA ILE A 92 -3.51 4.70 2.83
C ILE A 92 -4.90 4.83 3.44
N LEU A 93 -5.08 4.56 4.73
CA LEU A 93 -6.41 4.66 5.36
C LEU A 93 -7.00 6.08 5.30
N ALA A 94 -6.16 7.12 5.27
CA ALA A 94 -6.62 8.49 5.11
C ALA A 94 -7.34 8.76 3.77
N LEU A 95 -7.18 7.88 2.78
CA LEU A 95 -7.92 7.95 1.51
C LEU A 95 -9.38 7.49 1.65
N GLY A 96 -9.72 6.75 2.70
CA GLY A 96 -11.08 6.28 2.95
C GLY A 96 -11.97 7.38 3.53
N GLU A 97 -13.22 7.42 3.06
CA GLU A 97 -14.24 8.38 3.52
C GLU A 97 -14.78 8.07 4.93
N GLU A 98 -14.64 6.82 5.39
CA GLU A 98 -14.98 6.42 6.76
C GLU A 98 -14.16 7.22 7.80
N ASP A 99 -14.72 7.39 9.00
CA ASP A 99 -13.99 8.04 10.10
C ASP A 99 -12.77 7.22 10.53
N ALA A 100 -11.74 7.93 11.02
CA ALA A 100 -10.48 7.35 11.45
C ALA A 100 -10.65 6.19 12.46
N GLU A 101 -11.54 6.32 13.43
CA GLU A 101 -11.69 5.31 14.48
C GLU A 101 -12.22 3.99 13.92
N ASN A 102 -13.23 4.05 13.05
CA ASN A 102 -13.80 2.88 12.40
C ASN A 102 -12.80 2.23 11.44
N LYS A 103 -12.18 2.98 10.51
CA LYS A 103 -11.23 2.38 9.56
C LYS A 103 -9.96 1.84 10.24
N CYS A 104 -9.46 2.49 11.28
CA CYS A 104 -8.31 1.98 12.04
C CYS A 104 -8.66 0.74 12.86
N SER A 105 -9.83 0.70 13.50
CA SER A 105 -10.28 -0.48 14.25
C SER A 105 -10.51 -1.67 13.31
N ARG A 106 -11.06 -1.41 12.14
CA ARG A 106 -11.29 -2.39 11.09
C ARG A 106 -9.99 -2.96 10.52
N ALA A 107 -8.99 -2.10 10.26
CA ALA A 107 -7.66 -2.55 9.85
C ALA A 107 -7.03 -3.50 10.90
N VAL A 108 -7.20 -3.21 12.19
CA VAL A 108 -6.73 -4.09 13.28
C VAL A 108 -7.49 -5.42 13.29
N SER A 109 -8.81 -5.41 13.08
CA SER A 109 -9.60 -6.65 12.98
C SER A 109 -9.12 -7.53 11.85
N LEU A 110 -9.03 -6.97 10.63
CA LEU A 110 -8.56 -7.68 9.44
C LEU A 110 -7.14 -8.24 9.63
N TYR A 111 -6.24 -7.48 10.25
CA TYR A 111 -4.90 -7.97 10.55
C TYR A 111 -4.90 -9.19 11.49
N ASN A 112 -5.76 -9.17 12.50
CA ASN A 112 -5.89 -10.29 13.45
C ASN A 112 -6.57 -11.51 12.82
N GLU A 113 -7.58 -11.31 11.98
CA GLU A 113 -8.28 -12.38 11.25
C GLU A 113 -7.36 -13.04 10.22
N LEU A 114 -6.61 -12.26 9.44
CA LEU A 114 -5.58 -12.82 8.55
C LEU A 114 -4.55 -13.66 9.32
N LYS A 115 -4.15 -13.19 10.51
CA LYS A 115 -3.22 -13.92 11.38
C LYS A 115 -3.82 -15.21 11.92
N SER A 116 -5.09 -15.24 12.33
CA SER A 116 -5.76 -16.46 12.80
C SER A 116 -5.91 -17.50 11.67
N GLU A 117 -6.10 -17.04 10.44
CA GLU A 117 -6.16 -17.86 9.22
C GLU A 117 -4.79 -18.26 8.66
N LYS A 118 -3.71 -18.09 9.45
CA LYS A 118 -2.32 -18.40 9.08
C LYS A 118 -1.79 -17.60 7.88
N CYS A 119 -2.47 -16.52 7.51
CA CYS A 119 -2.09 -15.55 6.48
C CYS A 119 -1.44 -14.32 7.14
N LYS A 120 -0.42 -14.53 7.97
CA LYS A 120 0.18 -13.45 8.76
C LYS A 120 0.97 -12.47 7.88
N LEU A 121 0.63 -11.19 7.96
CA LEU A 121 1.44 -10.09 7.45
C LEU A 121 2.62 -9.78 8.38
N ARG A 122 3.75 -9.36 7.80
CA ARG A 122 4.85 -8.70 8.51
C ARG A 122 4.70 -7.18 8.40
N TYR A 123 5.57 -6.43 9.08
CA TYR A 123 5.50 -4.97 9.11
C TYR A 123 5.55 -4.36 7.70
N ASP A 124 6.38 -4.90 6.80
CA ASP A 124 6.46 -4.49 5.39
C ASP A 124 5.15 -4.70 4.59
N GLY A 125 4.19 -5.49 5.11
CA GLY A 125 2.88 -5.71 4.51
C GLY A 125 1.75 -4.82 5.02
N LEU A 126 2.01 -3.88 5.95
CA LEU A 126 0.95 -3.03 6.52
C LEU A 126 0.31 -2.09 5.48
N ALA A 127 1.04 -1.68 4.46
CA ALA A 127 0.44 -0.92 3.37
C ALA A 127 -0.60 -1.75 2.59
N SER A 128 -0.35 -3.05 2.35
CA SER A 128 -1.32 -3.96 1.72
C SER A 128 -2.56 -4.17 2.61
N LEU A 129 -2.40 -4.16 3.93
CA LEU A 129 -3.54 -4.18 4.87
C LEU A 129 -4.41 -2.92 4.73
N GLY A 130 -3.79 -1.74 4.56
CA GLY A 130 -4.51 -0.50 4.33
C GLY A 130 -5.41 -0.60 3.10
N VAL A 131 -4.84 -1.08 1.98
CA VAL A 131 -5.59 -1.34 0.74
C VAL A 131 -6.76 -2.28 0.99
N LEU A 132 -6.50 -3.44 1.61
CA LEU A 132 -7.51 -4.45 1.89
C LEU A 132 -8.67 -3.88 2.71
N THR A 133 -8.35 -3.03 3.69
CA THR A 133 -9.34 -2.36 4.56
C THR A 133 -10.28 -1.46 3.76
N LEU A 134 -9.76 -0.72 2.78
CA LEU A 134 -10.55 0.22 1.98
C LEU A 134 -11.45 -0.44 0.95
N ILE A 135 -11.02 -1.57 0.37
CA ILE A 135 -11.77 -2.28 -0.67
C ILE A 135 -12.78 -3.27 -0.09
N ALA A 136 -12.60 -3.66 1.17
CA ALA A 136 -13.46 -4.65 1.79
C ALA A 136 -14.87 -4.07 1.92
N SER A 137 -15.86 -4.83 1.47
CA SER A 137 -17.27 -4.58 1.77
C SER A 137 -17.81 -5.55 2.82
N ASN A 138 -17.08 -6.65 3.06
CA ASN A 138 -17.36 -7.68 4.05
C ASN A 138 -16.03 -8.29 4.48
N ASP A 139 -15.67 -8.10 5.75
CA ASP A 139 -14.34 -8.42 6.28
C ASP A 139 -14.09 -9.94 6.32
N ILE A 140 -15.10 -10.73 6.72
CA ILE A 140 -15.00 -12.19 6.74
C ILE A 140 -14.73 -12.72 5.32
N LYS A 141 -15.54 -12.26 4.36
CA LYS A 141 -15.45 -12.72 2.97
C LYS A 141 -14.08 -12.37 2.37
N ILE A 142 -13.57 -11.15 2.59
CA ILE A 142 -12.30 -10.76 1.99
C ILE A 142 -11.12 -11.53 2.59
N VAL A 143 -11.17 -11.86 3.88
CA VAL A 143 -10.16 -12.72 4.52
C VAL A 143 -10.19 -14.14 3.96
N GLU A 144 -11.39 -14.69 3.73
CA GLU A 144 -11.56 -16.00 3.09
C GLU A 144 -10.97 -16.01 1.67
N GLU A 145 -11.27 -15.00 0.85
CA GLU A 145 -10.73 -14.89 -0.51
C GLU A 145 -9.19 -14.74 -0.51
N VAL A 146 -8.62 -13.93 0.39
CA VAL A 146 -7.16 -13.83 0.54
C VAL A 146 -6.54 -15.17 0.91
N LYS A 147 -7.18 -15.93 1.81
CA LYS A 147 -6.73 -17.27 2.21
C LYS A 147 -6.79 -18.26 1.05
N GLU A 148 -7.83 -18.22 0.23
CA GLU A 148 -7.96 -19.07 -0.97
C GLU A 148 -6.86 -18.77 -1.99
N VAL A 149 -6.65 -17.48 -2.31
CA VAL A 149 -5.59 -17.06 -3.23
C VAL A 149 -4.20 -17.41 -2.68
N TYR A 150 -3.97 -17.20 -1.38
CA TYR A 150 -2.71 -17.58 -0.72
C TYR A 150 -2.42 -19.08 -0.85
N LYS A 151 -3.42 -19.94 -0.62
CA LYS A 151 -3.27 -21.40 -0.80
C LYS A 151 -2.96 -21.74 -2.25
N TYR A 152 -3.70 -21.14 -3.19
CA TYR A 152 -3.50 -21.35 -4.62
C TYR A 152 -2.09 -20.98 -5.07
N ILE A 153 -1.56 -19.82 -4.66
CA ILE A 153 -0.20 -19.40 -5.03
C ILE A 153 0.83 -20.39 -4.48
N LYS A 154 0.68 -20.85 -3.24
CA LYS A 154 1.62 -21.80 -2.62
C LYS A 154 1.70 -23.16 -3.31
N GLU A 155 0.68 -23.53 -4.08
CA GLU A 155 0.65 -24.77 -4.88
C GLU A 155 1.35 -24.61 -6.23
N LYS A 156 1.77 -23.40 -6.61
CA LYS A 156 2.47 -23.14 -7.88
C LYS A 156 3.98 -23.31 -7.76
N ASP A 157 4.58 -23.80 -8.84
CA ASP A 157 6.03 -23.91 -8.98
C ASP A 157 6.69 -22.54 -8.77
N GLY A 158 7.81 -22.51 -8.03
CA GLY A 158 8.50 -21.26 -7.67
C GLY A 158 7.95 -20.53 -6.44
N TYR A 159 6.82 -20.96 -5.87
CA TYR A 159 6.21 -20.36 -4.66
C TYR A 159 6.14 -21.33 -3.46
N GLY A 160 6.85 -22.45 -3.55
CA GLY A 160 6.96 -23.47 -2.50
C GLY A 160 7.70 -23.00 -1.23
N ILE A 161 7.80 -23.90 -0.25
CA ILE A 161 8.25 -23.64 1.14
C ILE A 161 9.62 -22.94 1.26
N PHE A 162 10.49 -23.04 0.23
CA PHE A 162 11.87 -22.55 0.26
C PHE A 162 12.15 -21.37 -0.67
N SER A 163 11.16 -20.92 -1.46
CA SER A 163 11.41 -19.92 -2.52
C SER A 163 11.10 -18.49 -2.08
N ILE A 164 9.97 -18.29 -1.39
CA ILE A 164 9.46 -16.96 -1.02
C ILE A 164 8.96 -16.99 0.42
N GLU A 165 9.21 -15.92 1.18
CA GLU A 165 8.69 -15.79 2.54
C GLU A 165 7.16 -15.79 2.52
N LYS A 166 6.54 -16.55 3.44
CA LYS A 166 5.08 -16.68 3.51
C LYS A 166 4.35 -15.33 3.57
N SER A 167 4.90 -14.33 4.27
CA SER A 167 4.31 -12.99 4.35
C SER A 167 4.27 -12.28 3.00
N HIS A 168 5.28 -12.46 2.14
CA HIS A 168 5.27 -11.90 0.79
C HIS A 168 4.25 -12.60 -0.11
N ILE A 169 4.02 -13.90 0.08
CA ILE A 169 2.94 -14.61 -0.62
C ILE A 169 1.56 -14.08 -0.17
N VAL A 170 1.38 -13.75 1.12
CA VAL A 170 0.15 -13.11 1.60
C VAL A 170 -0.02 -11.71 0.98
N MET A 171 1.04 -10.91 0.89
CA MET A 171 0.98 -9.60 0.22
C MET A 171 0.57 -9.74 -1.26
N LEU A 172 1.12 -10.74 -1.96
CA LEU A 172 0.73 -11.04 -3.34
C LEU A 172 -0.75 -11.46 -3.42
N ALA A 173 -1.23 -12.30 -2.50
CA ALA A 173 -2.62 -12.71 -2.44
C ALA A 173 -3.56 -11.51 -2.23
N ILE A 174 -3.23 -10.63 -1.28
CA ILE A 174 -3.97 -9.38 -1.04
C ILE A 174 -3.98 -8.51 -2.30
N SER A 175 -2.85 -8.41 -3.00
CA SER A 175 -2.74 -7.62 -4.23
C SER A 175 -3.66 -8.13 -5.33
N LEU A 176 -3.74 -9.46 -5.53
CA LEU A 176 -4.62 -10.07 -6.53
C LEU A 176 -6.11 -9.96 -6.16
N VAL A 177 -6.45 -10.14 -4.88
CA VAL A 177 -7.81 -9.90 -4.40
C VAL A 177 -8.18 -8.44 -4.61
N ALA A 178 -7.29 -7.51 -4.27
CA ALA A 178 -7.49 -6.09 -4.47
C ALA A 178 -7.72 -5.72 -5.93
N ASP A 179 -6.90 -6.24 -6.83
CA ASP A 179 -7.03 -6.04 -8.27
C ASP A 179 -8.41 -6.52 -8.77
N SER A 180 -8.84 -7.71 -8.35
CA SER A 180 -10.16 -8.26 -8.74
C SER A 180 -11.34 -7.42 -8.21
N TYR A 181 -11.19 -6.81 -7.04
CA TYR A 181 -12.19 -5.90 -6.47
C TYR A 181 -12.20 -4.59 -7.25
N ILE A 182 -11.03 -4.03 -7.52
CA ILE A 182 -10.87 -2.77 -8.27
C ILE A 182 -11.46 -2.89 -9.67
N GLU A 183 -11.21 -3.98 -10.40
CA GLU A 183 -11.83 -4.20 -11.72
C GLU A 183 -13.36 -4.25 -11.67
N ARG A 184 -13.92 -4.81 -10.59
CA ARG A 184 -15.37 -4.88 -10.37
C ARG A 184 -15.94 -3.51 -9.96
N ILE A 185 -15.17 -2.75 -9.21
CA ILE A 185 -15.48 -1.42 -8.70
C ILE A 185 -15.42 -0.36 -9.82
N GLN A 186 -14.43 -0.44 -10.72
CA GLN A 186 -14.34 0.39 -11.92
C GLN A 186 -15.55 0.18 -12.85
N LYS A 187 -16.26 -0.94 -12.71
CA LYS A 187 -17.54 -1.20 -13.38
C LYS A 187 -18.76 -0.68 -12.62
N GLY A 188 -18.62 -0.15 -11.40
CA GLY A 188 -19.70 0.59 -10.72
C GLY A 188 -19.51 0.94 -9.23
N LEU A 189 -18.90 2.09 -8.92
CA LEU A 189 -19.03 2.86 -7.65
C LEU A 189 -17.97 2.67 -6.54
N ILE A 190 -16.70 2.95 -6.84
CA ILE A 190 -15.78 3.68 -5.94
C ILE A 190 -15.01 4.67 -6.82
N ASP A 191 -14.67 5.85 -6.28
CA ASP A 191 -13.91 6.89 -6.97
C ASP A 191 -12.69 6.29 -7.69
N ILE A 192 -12.66 6.41 -9.02
CA ILE A 192 -11.62 5.85 -9.92
C ILE A 192 -10.22 6.22 -9.43
N THR A 193 -10.11 7.38 -8.80
CA THR A 193 -8.91 7.89 -8.15
C THR A 193 -8.38 6.95 -7.06
N LEU A 194 -9.24 6.40 -6.19
CA LEU A 194 -8.84 5.50 -5.12
C LEU A 194 -8.38 4.14 -5.68
N ALA A 195 -9.10 3.63 -6.68
CA ALA A 195 -8.72 2.42 -7.40
C ALA A 195 -7.32 2.54 -8.05
N ASN A 196 -7.05 3.68 -8.70
CA ASN A 196 -5.77 3.91 -9.35
C ASN A 196 -4.65 4.20 -8.35
N SER A 197 -4.97 4.82 -7.22
CA SER A 197 -4.08 5.02 -6.07
C SER A 197 -3.62 3.68 -5.49
N ILE A 198 -4.57 2.77 -5.27
CA ILE A 198 -4.29 1.41 -4.81
C ILE A 198 -3.46 0.64 -5.83
N ASN A 199 -3.79 0.74 -7.13
CA ASN A 199 -2.99 0.12 -8.19
C ASN A 199 -1.56 0.64 -8.21
N ALA A 200 -1.33 1.94 -8.03
CA ALA A 200 0.01 2.51 -7.93
C ALA A 200 0.77 1.99 -6.70
N ILE A 201 0.10 1.82 -5.56
CA ILE A 201 0.67 1.23 -4.34
C ILE A 201 1.04 -0.24 -4.57
N VAL A 202 0.14 -1.03 -5.18
CA VAL A 202 0.38 -2.44 -5.52
C VAL A 202 1.56 -2.58 -6.48
N ILE A 203 1.63 -1.72 -7.51
CA ILE A 203 2.76 -1.68 -8.44
C ILE A 203 4.05 -1.34 -7.69
N ALA A 204 4.05 -0.33 -6.80
CA ALA A 204 5.22 0.04 -6.02
C ALA A 204 5.70 -1.12 -5.12
N GLN A 205 4.78 -1.83 -4.47
CA GLN A 205 5.08 -3.00 -3.64
C GLN A 205 5.65 -4.16 -4.47
N GLN A 206 5.07 -4.44 -5.63
CA GLN A 206 5.57 -5.47 -6.55
C GLN A 206 6.97 -5.13 -7.08
N GLN A 207 7.24 -3.87 -7.42
CA GLN A 207 8.56 -3.43 -7.88
C GLN A 207 9.62 -3.49 -6.78
N ALA A 208 9.28 -3.11 -5.54
CA ALA A 208 10.18 -3.27 -4.41
C ALA A 208 10.53 -4.75 -4.16
N ALA A 209 9.55 -5.65 -4.28
CA ALA A 209 9.76 -7.10 -4.16
C ALA A 209 10.66 -7.65 -5.29
N ILE A 210 10.45 -7.20 -6.54
CA ILE A 210 11.30 -7.58 -7.69
C ILE A 210 12.72 -7.05 -7.50
N ALA A 211 12.89 -5.79 -7.12
CA ALA A 211 14.20 -5.18 -6.89
C ALA A 211 14.97 -5.91 -5.77
N ALA A 212 14.30 -6.27 -4.68
CA ALA A 212 14.88 -7.07 -3.60
C ALA A 212 15.29 -8.47 -4.08
N ALA A 213 14.45 -9.14 -4.88
CA ALA A 213 14.76 -10.44 -5.46
C ALA A 213 15.96 -10.39 -6.43
N CYS A 214 16.05 -9.35 -7.27
CA CYS A 214 17.17 -9.12 -8.17
C CYS A 214 18.47 -8.81 -7.40
N ALA A 215 18.41 -7.97 -6.34
CA ALA A 215 19.56 -7.67 -5.51
C ALA A 215 20.06 -8.92 -4.75
N ALA A 216 19.15 -9.73 -4.21
CA ALA A 216 19.49 -10.99 -3.57
C ALA A 216 20.13 -11.98 -4.56
N SER A 217 19.61 -12.06 -5.79
CA SER A 217 20.16 -12.91 -6.85
C SER A 217 21.56 -12.46 -7.29
N ALA A 218 21.78 -11.14 -7.40
CA ALA A 218 23.09 -10.57 -7.74
C ALA A 218 24.11 -10.78 -6.61
N ALA A 219 23.70 -10.60 -5.34
CA ALA A 219 24.54 -10.89 -4.19
C ALA A 219 24.91 -12.37 -4.11
N ALA A 220 23.94 -13.27 -4.31
CA ALA A 220 24.18 -14.72 -4.35
C ALA A 220 25.14 -15.11 -5.47
N ALA A 221 24.97 -14.55 -6.68
CA ALA A 221 25.89 -14.77 -7.80
C ALA A 221 27.31 -14.29 -7.48
N SER A 222 27.46 -13.12 -6.85
CA SER A 222 28.77 -12.60 -6.46
C SER A 222 29.48 -13.48 -5.40
N SER A 223 28.72 -14.02 -4.45
CA SER A 223 29.23 -14.94 -3.43
C SER A 223 29.58 -16.34 -3.99
N ALA A 224 28.90 -16.77 -5.05
CA ALA A 224 29.20 -18.04 -5.73
C ALA A 224 30.40 -17.95 -6.68
N SER A 225 30.77 -16.72 -7.09
CA SER A 225 31.98 -16.43 -7.87
C SER A 225 33.20 -16.06 -7.02
N SER A 226 33.08 -16.13 -5.69
CA SER A 226 34.16 -15.84 -4.72
C SER A 226 34.82 -17.12 -4.21
#